data_AF-A0A925PZT9-F1
#
_entry.id   AF-A0A925PZT9-F1
#
_cell.length_a   1.000
_cell.length_b   1.000
_cell.length_c   1.000
_cell.angle_alpha   90.00
_cell.angle_beta   90.00
_cell.angle_gamma   90.00
#
_symmetry.space_group_name_H-M   'P 1'
#
loop_
_entity.id
_entity.type
_entity.pdbx_description
1 polymer ?
#
loop_
_entity_poly.entity_id
_entity_poly.type
_entity_poly.pdbx_seq_one_letter_code
_entity_poly.pdbx_strand_id
1 'polypeptide(L)'
;MGRSLFWLVIECSDADGIAAELGVKRTGKAGAISDFALMSYPLPEGRALLVSKHFDEPLFTGKRLAKLSQRGRIVAARMEEHVMVSSCAAWAGGRKIWSVTHDSEKSPRHLAVTGKVPEDFAPLRQAALAAQENEDSTDAEVDHVFDLPLHYARAQTGLDVEENFGAAENSFQELDIGFWKRAWRATFWWRLLIGLGVGLYLAGWIARKLGWQ
;
A
#
# COMPACT_ATOMS: atom_id res chain seq x y z
N MET A 1 -9.37 15.94 6.41
CA MET A 1 -8.30 15.80 5.40
C MET A 1 -8.05 14.31 5.25
N GLY A 2 -8.27 13.71 4.08
CA GLY A 2 -8.13 12.27 3.90
C GLY A 2 -6.68 11.84 3.65
N ARG A 3 -6.33 10.63 4.08
CA ARG A 3 -5.05 9.97 3.85
C ARG A 3 -5.17 8.88 2.78
N SER A 4 -4.10 8.75 2.01
CA SER A 4 -3.82 7.60 1.14
C SER A 4 -2.60 6.89 1.73
N LEU A 5 -2.76 5.62 2.11
CA LEU A 5 -1.67 4.84 2.65
C LEU A 5 -1.71 3.42 2.09
N PHE A 6 -0.56 2.95 1.64
CA PHE A 6 -0.31 1.56 1.34
C PHE A 6 0.84 1.08 2.20
N TRP A 7 0.66 -0.02 2.91
CA TRP A 7 1.76 -0.67 3.62
C TRP A 7 1.71 -2.18 3.41
N LEU A 8 2.88 -2.81 3.43
CA LEU A 8 2.97 -4.26 3.42
C LEU A 8 4.06 -4.74 4.36
N VAL A 9 3.80 -5.88 4.98
CA VAL A 9 4.76 -6.61 5.79
C VAL A 9 5.19 -7.81 4.97
N ILE A 10 6.50 -7.94 4.81
CA ILE A 10 7.13 -9.11 4.21
C ILE A 10 7.80 -9.90 5.33
N GLU A 11 7.34 -11.13 5.50
CA GLU A 11 7.99 -12.14 6.31
C GLU A 11 9.03 -12.84 5.44
N CYS A 12 10.21 -12.24 5.33
CA CYS A 12 11.31 -12.77 4.54
C CYS A 12 12.64 -12.21 5.05
N SER A 13 13.55 -13.13 5.38
CA SER A 13 14.89 -12.83 5.89
C SER A 13 15.83 -12.19 4.86
N ASP A 14 15.45 -12.13 3.58
CA ASP A 14 16.24 -11.62 2.46
C ASP A 14 15.76 -10.21 2.01
N ALA A 15 16.04 -9.21 2.84
CA ALA A 15 15.66 -7.82 2.59
C ALA A 15 16.29 -7.24 1.31
N ASP A 16 17.51 -7.66 0.98
CA ASP A 16 18.22 -7.19 -0.22
C ASP A 16 17.62 -7.79 -1.49
N GLY A 17 17.23 -9.08 -1.46
CA GLY A 17 16.51 -9.72 -2.56
C GLY A 17 15.13 -9.10 -2.81
N ILE A 18 14.43 -8.67 -1.76
CA ILE A 18 13.16 -7.90 -1.89
C ILE A 18 13.41 -6.57 -2.59
N ALA A 19 14.43 -5.81 -2.13
CA ALA A 19 14.75 -4.51 -2.71
C ALA A 19 15.15 -4.66 -4.20
N ALA A 20 15.95 -5.67 -4.52
CA ALA A 20 16.34 -5.99 -5.89
C ALA A 20 15.13 -6.37 -6.78
N GLU A 21 14.21 -7.18 -6.26
CA GLU A 21 13.00 -7.63 -6.97
C GLU A 21 12.02 -6.48 -7.24
N LEU A 22 11.87 -5.58 -6.25
CA LEU A 22 11.14 -4.32 -6.42
C LEU A 22 11.89 -3.33 -7.33
N GLY A 23 13.18 -3.54 -7.52
CA GLY A 23 14.08 -2.64 -8.25
C GLY A 23 14.15 -1.27 -7.57
N VAL A 24 14.28 -1.29 -6.25
CA VAL A 24 14.44 -0.13 -5.37
C VAL A 24 15.79 -0.18 -4.67
N LYS A 25 16.33 0.98 -4.34
CA LYS A 25 17.62 1.12 -3.66
C LYS A 25 17.45 1.93 -2.38
N ARG A 26 18.11 1.52 -1.31
CA ARG A 26 18.23 2.34 -0.10
C ARG A 26 19.06 3.58 -0.42
N THR A 27 18.58 4.75 -0.03
CA THR A 27 19.30 6.01 -0.28
C THR A 27 20.31 6.34 0.83
N GLY A 28 20.21 5.66 1.97
CA GLY A 28 20.96 5.97 3.19
C GLY A 28 20.34 7.09 4.03
N LYS A 29 19.23 7.69 3.58
CA LYS A 29 18.48 8.65 4.38
C LYS A 29 17.50 7.93 5.30
N ALA A 30 17.42 8.45 6.52
CA ALA A 30 16.44 8.03 7.51
C ALA A 30 15.58 9.22 7.94
N GLY A 31 14.36 8.96 8.40
CA GLY A 31 13.38 9.98 8.71
C GLY A 31 12.10 9.39 9.31
N ALA A 32 11.10 10.25 9.51
CA ALA A 32 9.76 9.85 9.88
C ALA A 32 8.99 9.27 8.68
N ILE A 33 7.90 8.56 8.96
CA ILE A 33 6.97 8.05 7.92
C ILE A 33 6.40 9.19 7.04
N SER A 34 6.37 10.41 7.57
CA SER A 34 5.97 11.65 6.89
C SER A 34 7.00 12.17 5.89
N ASP A 35 8.23 11.67 5.86
CA ASP A 35 9.30 12.35 5.13
C ASP A 35 9.49 11.81 3.71
N PHE A 36 9.13 10.54 3.48
CA PHE A 36 9.39 9.86 2.21
C PHE A 36 8.12 9.36 1.53
N ALA A 37 8.17 9.18 0.22
CA ALA A 37 7.05 8.61 -0.54
C ALA A 37 7.04 7.07 -0.51
N LEU A 38 8.24 6.47 -0.44
CA LEU A 38 8.46 5.03 -0.33
C LEU A 38 9.58 4.79 0.67
N MET A 39 9.36 3.88 1.61
CA MET A 39 10.28 3.64 2.71
C MET A 39 10.20 2.21 3.24
N SER A 40 11.23 1.82 3.99
CA SER A 40 11.28 0.55 4.69
C SER A 40 11.62 0.71 6.17
N TYR A 41 11.10 -0.18 7.00
CA TYR A 41 11.47 -0.30 8.40
C TYR A 41 11.79 -1.77 8.71
N PRO A 42 12.96 -2.08 9.30
CA PRO A 42 13.29 -3.44 9.70
C PRO A 42 12.43 -3.85 10.91
N LEU A 43 11.88 -5.04 10.87
CA LEU A 43 11.11 -5.61 11.97
C LEU A 43 11.90 -6.78 12.62
N PRO A 44 11.59 -7.14 13.87
CA PRO A 44 12.17 -8.31 14.50
C PRO A 44 12.01 -9.59 13.67
N GLU A 45 12.90 -10.56 13.90
CA GLU A 45 12.87 -11.90 13.29
C GLU A 45 13.09 -11.89 11.77
N GLY A 46 13.81 -10.89 11.25
CA GLY A 46 14.11 -10.80 9.83
C GLY A 46 12.89 -10.49 8.98
N ARG A 47 11.91 -9.76 9.52
CA ARG A 47 10.77 -9.24 8.78
C ARG A 47 11.06 -7.80 8.32
N ALA A 48 10.34 -7.32 7.33
CA ALA A 48 10.46 -5.94 6.87
C ALA A 48 9.08 -5.34 6.59
N LEU A 49 8.88 -4.10 7.02
CA LEU A 49 7.76 -3.27 6.62
C LEU A 49 8.19 -2.42 5.42
N LEU A 50 7.36 -2.38 4.38
CA LEU A 50 7.44 -1.40 3.30
C LEU A 50 6.20 -0.51 3.35
N VAL A 51 6.40 0.79 3.26
CA VAL A 51 5.32 1.78 3.26
C VAL A 51 5.42 2.66 2.02
N SER A 52 4.29 2.89 1.37
CA SER A 52 4.10 3.91 0.34
C SER A 52 2.93 4.81 0.69
N LYS A 53 3.05 6.10 0.39
CA LYS A 53 1.97 7.08 0.56
C LYS A 53 0.96 7.09 -0.58
N HIS A 54 1.09 6.17 -1.54
CA HIS A 54 0.20 6.08 -2.68
C HIS A 54 -0.58 4.76 -2.61
N PHE A 55 -1.91 4.87 -2.55
CA PHE A 55 -2.82 3.72 -2.58
C PHE A 55 -2.58 2.81 -3.79
N ASP A 56 -2.39 3.41 -4.97
CA ASP A 56 -2.10 2.74 -6.24
C ASP A 56 -0.61 2.71 -6.57
N GLU A 57 0.21 2.33 -5.59
CA GLU A 57 1.65 2.20 -5.76
C GLU A 57 1.99 1.09 -6.80
N PRO A 58 2.52 1.43 -8.00
CA PRO A 58 2.76 0.45 -9.07
C PRO A 58 3.74 -0.67 -8.71
N LEU A 59 4.55 -0.49 -7.67
CA LEU A 59 5.41 -1.53 -7.11
C LEU A 59 4.63 -2.67 -6.46
N PHE A 60 3.38 -2.44 -6.06
CA PHE A 60 2.58 -3.40 -5.29
C PHE A 60 1.38 -3.94 -6.08
N THR A 61 1.49 -3.97 -7.42
CA THR A 61 0.52 -4.68 -8.27
C THR A 61 0.46 -6.17 -7.91
N GLY A 62 -0.69 -6.80 -8.13
CA GLY A 62 -0.88 -8.22 -7.82
C GLY A 62 0.15 -9.15 -8.47
N LYS A 63 0.64 -8.83 -9.69
CA LYS A 63 1.72 -9.60 -10.35
C LYS A 63 3.06 -9.49 -9.59
N ARG A 64 3.38 -8.30 -9.07
CA ARG A 64 4.60 -8.08 -8.29
C ARG A 64 4.50 -8.72 -6.90
N LEU A 65 3.37 -8.57 -6.23
CA LEU A 65 3.12 -9.22 -4.94
C LEU A 65 3.16 -10.75 -5.06
N ALA A 66 2.57 -11.31 -6.12
CA ALA A 66 2.71 -12.72 -6.46
C ALA A 66 4.18 -13.12 -6.56
N LYS A 67 4.98 -12.42 -7.39
CA LYS A 67 6.40 -12.74 -7.56
C LYS A 67 7.20 -12.63 -6.25
N LEU A 68 7.01 -11.56 -5.48
CA LEU A 68 7.66 -11.37 -4.19
C LEU A 68 7.28 -12.47 -3.19
N SER A 69 6.02 -12.90 -3.21
CA SER A 69 5.53 -13.92 -2.28
C SER A 69 6.12 -15.32 -2.49
N GLN A 70 6.90 -15.52 -3.57
CA GLN A 70 7.70 -16.74 -3.74
C GLN A 70 8.87 -16.80 -2.76
N ARG A 71 9.32 -15.65 -2.23
CA ARG A 71 10.42 -15.56 -1.28
C ARG A 71 9.98 -15.62 0.18
N GLY A 72 8.71 -15.35 0.46
CA GLY A 72 8.17 -15.32 1.81
C GLY A 72 6.71 -14.92 1.83
N ARG A 73 6.07 -15.04 3.00
CA ARG A 73 4.68 -14.60 3.16
C ARG A 73 4.63 -13.08 3.16
N ILE A 74 3.60 -12.54 2.52
CA ILE A 74 3.33 -11.09 2.50
C ILE A 74 1.93 -10.85 3.01
N VAL A 75 1.77 -9.91 3.92
CA VAL A 75 0.47 -9.30 4.24
C VAL A 75 0.54 -7.86 3.77
N ALA A 76 -0.31 -7.50 2.82
CA ALA A 76 -0.41 -6.15 2.28
C ALA A 76 -1.74 -5.53 2.69
N ALA A 77 -1.73 -4.26 3.08
CA ALA A 77 -2.90 -3.49 3.43
C ALA A 77 -2.84 -2.09 2.79
N ARG A 78 -4.01 -1.56 2.46
CA ARG A 78 -4.14 -0.26 1.82
C ARG A 78 -5.43 0.42 2.23
N MET A 79 -5.39 1.74 2.28
CA MET A 79 -6.54 2.59 2.55
C MET A 79 -6.47 3.88 1.74
N GLU A 80 -7.63 4.34 1.31
CA GLU A 80 -7.87 5.62 0.66
C GLU A 80 -9.10 6.23 1.32
N GLU A 81 -8.88 7.17 2.24
CA GLU A 81 -9.95 7.83 3.00
C GLU A 81 -10.78 8.78 2.12
N HIS A 82 -10.25 9.26 0.99
CA HIS A 82 -11.01 10.16 0.12
C HIS A 82 -12.24 9.48 -0.52
N VAL A 83 -12.19 8.16 -0.70
CA VAL A 83 -13.30 7.35 -1.24
C VAL A 83 -13.74 6.24 -0.28
N MET A 84 -13.22 6.26 0.96
CA MET A 84 -13.47 5.23 1.97
C MET A 84 -13.32 3.81 1.42
N VAL A 85 -12.15 3.54 0.83
CA VAL A 85 -11.77 2.21 0.34
C VAL A 85 -10.63 1.68 1.20
N SER A 86 -10.78 0.46 1.72
CA SER A 86 -9.71 -0.22 2.44
C SER A 86 -9.63 -1.69 2.04
N SER A 87 -8.45 -2.28 2.14
CA SER A 87 -8.30 -3.71 1.89
C SER A 87 -7.04 -4.27 2.50
N CYS A 88 -7.07 -5.58 2.71
CA CYS A 88 -5.89 -6.35 3.05
C CYS A 88 -5.88 -7.68 2.30
N ALA A 89 -4.69 -8.23 2.09
CA ALA A 89 -4.51 -9.51 1.41
C ALA A 89 -3.24 -10.22 1.89
N ALA A 90 -3.31 -11.54 2.00
CA ALA A 90 -2.13 -12.38 2.16
C ALA A 90 -1.70 -13.00 0.84
N TRP A 91 -0.39 -13.06 0.64
CA TRP A 91 0.25 -13.70 -0.51
C TRP A 91 1.31 -14.67 -0.03
N ALA A 92 1.39 -15.84 -0.66
CA ALA A 92 2.42 -16.82 -0.40
C ALA A 92 2.56 -17.75 -1.61
N GLY A 93 3.79 -18.18 -1.90
CA GLY A 93 4.06 -19.19 -2.92
C GLY A 93 3.63 -18.76 -4.33
N GLY A 94 3.73 -17.48 -4.67
CA GLY A 94 3.41 -17.00 -6.02
C GLY A 94 1.96 -16.58 -6.24
N ARG A 95 1.09 -16.61 -5.22
CA ARG A 95 -0.35 -16.35 -5.38
C ARG A 95 -0.96 -15.63 -4.18
N LYS A 96 -2.11 -15.00 -4.42
CA LYS A 96 -2.97 -14.46 -3.36
C LYS A 96 -3.68 -15.61 -2.66
N ILE A 97 -3.57 -15.68 -1.34
CA ILE A 97 -4.19 -16.72 -0.51
C ILE A 97 -5.60 -16.30 -0.11
N TRP A 98 -5.75 -15.05 0.33
CA TRP A 98 -7.03 -14.44 0.67
C TRP A 98 -6.96 -12.92 0.50
N SER A 99 -8.13 -12.27 0.43
CA SER A 99 -8.25 -10.82 0.60
C SER A 99 -9.58 -10.42 1.20
N VAL A 100 -9.57 -9.30 1.92
CA VAL A 100 -10.74 -8.60 2.44
C VAL A 100 -10.72 -7.18 1.88
N THR A 101 -11.86 -6.66 1.42
CA THR A 101 -11.94 -5.32 0.81
C THR A 101 -13.27 -4.65 1.15
N HIS A 102 -13.18 -3.46 1.72
CA HIS A 102 -14.28 -2.52 1.85
C HIS A 102 -14.19 -1.45 0.75
N ASP A 103 -15.34 -0.99 0.27
CA ASP A 103 -15.47 -0.05 -0.84
C ASP A 103 -16.82 0.66 -0.70
N SER A 104 -16.81 1.83 -0.06
CA SER A 104 -18.02 2.58 0.26
C SER A 104 -18.83 2.97 -0.98
N GLU A 105 -18.17 3.16 -2.13
CA GLU A 105 -18.81 3.54 -3.39
C GLU A 105 -19.74 2.44 -3.93
N LYS A 106 -19.53 1.17 -3.51
CA LYS A 106 -20.43 0.05 -3.84
C LYS A 106 -21.61 -0.05 -2.87
N SER A 107 -21.36 0.18 -1.60
CA SER A 107 -22.37 0.20 -0.52
C SER A 107 -21.69 0.61 0.79
N PRO A 108 -22.38 1.34 1.69
CA PRO A 108 -21.85 1.70 3.01
C PRO A 108 -21.34 0.51 3.83
N ARG A 109 -21.89 -0.70 3.62
CA ARG A 109 -21.47 -1.92 4.31
C ARG A 109 -20.82 -2.95 3.38
N HIS A 110 -20.33 -2.53 2.22
CA HIS A 110 -19.69 -3.43 1.26
C HIS A 110 -18.50 -4.13 1.92
N LEU A 111 -18.46 -5.47 1.86
CA LEU A 111 -17.31 -6.23 2.33
C LEU A 111 -17.11 -7.47 1.47
N ALA A 112 -16.14 -7.39 0.56
CA ALA A 112 -15.75 -8.49 -0.29
C ALA A 112 -14.66 -9.33 0.38
N VAL A 113 -14.89 -10.65 0.46
CA VAL A 113 -13.92 -11.62 0.98
C VAL A 113 -13.64 -12.66 -0.10
N THR A 114 -12.37 -12.93 -0.36
CA THR A 114 -11.95 -13.97 -1.31
C THR A 114 -10.92 -14.89 -0.67
N GLY A 115 -10.90 -16.15 -1.09
CA GLY A 115 -10.02 -17.18 -0.52
C GLY A 115 -10.46 -17.64 0.87
N LYS A 116 -9.60 -18.43 1.53
CA LYS A 116 -9.84 -18.90 2.90
C LYS A 116 -9.13 -17.97 3.88
N VAL A 117 -9.88 -17.03 4.43
CA VAL A 117 -9.40 -16.19 5.54
C VAL A 117 -9.25 -17.03 6.82
N PRO A 118 -8.21 -16.78 7.63
CA PRO A 118 -8.08 -17.37 8.97
C PRO A 118 -9.29 -17.13 9.90
N GLU A 119 -9.45 -17.99 10.91
CA GLU A 119 -10.64 -18.07 11.77
C GLU A 119 -10.88 -16.83 12.64
N ASP A 120 -9.81 -16.09 12.93
CA ASP A 120 -9.82 -14.83 13.66
C ASP A 120 -10.53 -13.69 12.91
N PHE A 121 -10.81 -13.84 11.61
CA PHE A 121 -11.57 -12.86 10.85
C PHE A 121 -13.04 -12.75 11.28
N ALA A 122 -13.68 -13.89 11.56
CA ALA A 122 -15.11 -13.93 11.88
C ALA A 122 -15.49 -13.07 13.09
N PRO A 123 -14.81 -13.17 14.25
CA PRO A 123 -15.12 -12.31 15.39
C PRO A 123 -14.84 -10.83 15.11
N LEU A 124 -13.77 -10.49 14.38
CA LEU A 124 -13.48 -9.11 14.00
C LEU A 124 -14.57 -8.51 13.10
N ARG A 125 -15.05 -9.28 12.13
CA ARG A 125 -16.16 -8.88 11.26
C ARG A 125 -17.44 -8.66 12.07
N GLN A 126 -17.75 -9.57 13.00
CA GLN A 126 -18.94 -9.44 13.84
C GLN A 126 -18.88 -8.18 14.70
N ALA A 127 -17.73 -7.89 15.32
CA ALA A 127 -17.52 -6.69 16.12
C ALA A 127 -17.68 -5.41 15.30
N ALA A 128 -17.06 -5.35 14.11
CA ALA A 128 -17.15 -4.20 13.22
C ALA A 128 -18.59 -3.93 12.75
N LEU A 129 -19.34 -4.97 12.37
CA LEU A 129 -20.73 -4.81 11.96
C LEU A 129 -21.66 -4.41 13.11
N ALA A 130 -21.41 -4.90 14.32
CA ALA A 130 -22.18 -4.49 15.50
C ALA A 130 -21.87 -3.03 15.89
N ALA A 131 -20.62 -2.59 15.76
CA ALA A 131 -20.25 -1.20 15.97
C ALA A 131 -20.90 -0.27 14.93
N GLN A 132 -20.88 -0.66 13.64
CA GLN A 132 -21.56 0.09 12.58
C GLN A 132 -23.07 0.21 12.82
N GLU A 133 -23.72 -0.85 13.30
CA GLU A 133 -25.15 -0.81 13.62
C GLU A 133 -25.48 0.22 14.72
N ASN A 134 -24.63 0.30 15.74
CA ASN A 134 -24.80 1.30 16.80
C ASN A 134 -24.56 2.72 16.25
N GLU A 135 -23.52 2.90 15.45
CA GLU A 135 -23.15 4.20 14.89
C GLU A 135 -24.23 4.76 13.95
N ASP A 136 -24.77 3.91 13.08
CA ASP A 136 -25.87 4.24 12.17
C ASP A 136 -27.15 4.68 12.95
N SER A 137 -27.23 4.40 14.26
CA SER A 137 -28.33 4.82 15.13
C SER A 137 -28.06 6.13 15.90
N THR A 138 -26.83 6.64 15.88
CA THR A 138 -26.38 7.77 16.71
C THR A 138 -25.95 9.02 15.92
N ASP A 139 -26.23 9.09 14.61
CA ASP A 139 -25.85 10.20 13.70
C ASP A 139 -24.33 10.50 13.70
N ALA A 140 -23.51 9.53 14.06
CA ALA A 140 -22.07 9.69 14.11
C ALA A 140 -21.43 9.12 12.82
N GLU A 141 -20.32 9.73 12.37
CA GLU A 141 -19.77 9.55 11.01
C GLU A 141 -18.58 8.56 10.99
N VAL A 142 -18.59 7.52 11.83
CA VAL A 142 -17.52 6.50 11.84
C VAL A 142 -17.87 5.31 10.94
N ASP A 143 -16.93 4.94 10.07
CA ASP A 143 -17.04 3.76 9.21
C ASP A 143 -16.20 2.60 9.77
N HIS A 144 -16.83 1.79 10.60
CA HIS A 144 -16.19 0.61 11.19
C HIS A 144 -15.92 -0.50 10.16
N VAL A 145 -16.63 -0.51 9.03
CA VAL A 145 -16.41 -1.48 7.95
C VAL A 145 -15.15 -1.13 7.15
N PHE A 146 -14.87 0.16 7.00
CA PHE A 146 -13.61 0.68 6.44
C PHE A 146 -12.40 0.30 7.30
N ASP A 147 -12.49 0.32 8.62
CA ASP A 147 -11.34 -0.05 9.47
C ASP A 147 -11.06 -1.56 9.51
N LEU A 148 -12.09 -2.39 9.25
CA LEU A 148 -12.00 -3.84 9.42
C LEU A 148 -10.84 -4.49 8.65
N PRO A 149 -10.59 -4.21 7.34
CA PRO A 149 -9.43 -4.77 6.65
C PRO A 149 -8.08 -4.38 7.28
N LEU A 150 -7.97 -3.17 7.83
CA LEU A 150 -6.73 -2.68 8.46
C LEU A 150 -6.51 -3.35 9.82
N HIS A 151 -7.57 -3.44 10.64
CA HIS A 151 -7.56 -4.21 11.89
C HIS A 151 -7.22 -5.68 11.63
N TYR A 152 -7.74 -6.25 10.55
CA TYR A 152 -7.42 -7.62 10.20
C TYR A 152 -5.95 -7.79 9.79
N ALA A 153 -5.39 -6.84 9.03
CA ALA A 153 -3.97 -6.85 8.71
C ALA A 153 -3.08 -6.70 9.97
N ARG A 154 -3.48 -5.88 10.94
CA ARG A 154 -2.83 -5.77 12.25
C ARG A 154 -2.84 -7.10 12.99
N ALA A 155 -4.00 -7.76 13.10
CA ALA A 155 -4.11 -9.07 13.74
C ALA A 155 -3.18 -10.12 13.11
N GLN A 156 -3.04 -10.08 11.79
CA GLN A 156 -2.20 -11.02 11.04
C GLN A 156 -0.70 -10.74 11.12
N THR A 157 -0.28 -9.51 11.42
CA THR A 157 1.13 -9.09 11.38
C THR A 157 1.70 -8.73 12.75
N GLY A 158 0.82 -8.43 13.71
CA GLY A 158 1.16 -7.83 14.99
C GLY A 158 1.59 -6.36 14.90
N LEU A 159 1.41 -5.70 13.74
CA LEU A 159 1.83 -4.32 13.55
C LEU A 159 0.66 -3.36 13.60
N ASP A 160 0.78 -2.36 14.47
CA ASP A 160 -0.02 -1.15 14.38
C ASP A 160 0.77 -0.07 13.64
N VAL A 161 0.31 0.31 12.46
CA VAL A 161 1.00 1.34 11.67
C VAL A 161 0.72 2.75 12.21
N GLU A 162 -0.37 2.95 12.95
CA GLU A 162 -0.70 4.25 13.52
C GLU A 162 -0.02 4.46 14.88
N GLU A 163 -0.08 3.47 15.76
CA GLU A 163 0.48 3.53 17.11
C GLU A 163 2.00 3.27 17.13
N ASN A 164 2.52 2.29 16.38
CA ASN A 164 3.95 1.92 16.50
C ASN A 164 4.90 2.94 15.83
N PHE A 165 4.42 3.78 14.92
CA PHE A 165 5.28 4.66 14.12
C PHE A 165 5.23 6.13 14.50
N GLY A 166 4.32 6.52 15.40
CA GLY A 166 4.38 7.83 16.06
C GLY A 166 5.63 8.00 16.94
N ALA A 167 6.18 6.90 17.47
CA ALA A 167 7.37 6.90 18.33
C ALA A 167 8.70 6.63 17.58
N ALA A 168 8.65 6.26 16.30
CA ALA A 168 9.81 5.85 15.51
C ALA A 168 10.40 6.99 14.65
N GLU A 169 10.44 8.21 15.21
CA GLU A 169 11.08 9.36 14.56
C GLU A 169 12.51 8.96 14.12
N ASN A 170 12.82 9.14 12.84
CA ASN A 170 14.12 8.84 12.21
C ASN A 170 14.51 7.38 11.98
N SER A 171 13.57 6.42 12.05
CA SER A 171 13.92 5.00 11.83
C SER A 171 13.54 4.45 10.46
N PHE A 172 12.69 5.16 9.69
CA PHE A 172 12.32 4.73 8.34
C PHE A 172 13.43 5.06 7.34
N GLN A 173 13.83 4.07 6.56
CA GLN A 173 14.83 4.21 5.51
C GLN A 173 14.15 4.55 4.18
N GLU A 174 14.57 5.64 3.54
CA GLU A 174 14.08 6.03 2.21
C GLU A 174 14.50 5.01 1.15
N LEU A 175 13.54 4.64 0.29
CA LEU A 175 13.75 3.78 -0.86
C LEU A 175 13.57 4.59 -2.15
N ASP A 176 14.58 4.60 -3.01
CA ASP A 176 14.51 5.19 -4.35
C ASP A 176 14.22 4.13 -5.40
N ILE A 177 13.20 4.40 -6.22
CA ILE A 177 12.83 3.59 -7.39
C ILE A 177 13.70 3.92 -8.63
N GLY A 178 14.56 4.94 -8.53
CA GLY A 178 15.42 5.46 -9.59
C GLY A 178 14.74 6.54 -10.44
N PHE A 179 15.55 7.50 -10.91
CA PHE A 179 15.11 8.69 -11.65
C PHE A 179 14.21 8.39 -12.85
N TRP A 180 14.55 7.37 -13.66
CA TRP A 180 13.77 7.02 -14.86
C TRP A 180 12.38 6.45 -14.54
N LYS A 181 12.25 5.69 -13.44
CA LYS A 181 10.93 5.23 -12.98
C LYS A 181 10.11 6.37 -12.37
N ARG A 182 10.76 7.35 -11.72
CA ARG A 182 10.10 8.59 -11.24
C ARG A 182 9.60 9.47 -12.39
N ALA A 183 10.42 9.67 -13.43
CA ALA A 183 10.04 10.46 -14.60
C ALA A 183 8.87 9.84 -15.39
N TRP A 184 8.80 8.50 -15.43
CA TRP A 184 7.67 7.79 -16.05
C TRP A 184 6.37 7.93 -15.24
N ARG A 185 6.44 8.01 -13.90
CA ARG A 185 5.26 8.31 -13.05
C ARG A 185 4.69 9.71 -13.29
N ALA A 186 5.56 10.72 -13.40
CA ALA A 186 5.13 12.10 -13.66
C ALA A 186 4.45 12.26 -15.02
N THR A 187 4.89 11.49 -16.02
CA THR A 187 4.30 11.52 -17.37
C THR A 187 3.03 10.67 -17.51
N PHE A 188 2.82 9.66 -16.66
CA PHE A 188 1.59 8.85 -16.67
C PHE A 188 0.36 9.64 -16.20
N TRP A 189 0.50 10.50 -15.18
CA TRP A 189 -0.58 11.39 -14.73
C TRP A 189 -0.90 12.50 -15.76
N TRP A 190 0.11 13.02 -16.47
CA TRP A 190 -0.09 13.97 -17.58
C TRP A 190 -0.83 13.36 -18.78
N ARG A 191 -0.66 12.06 -19.03
CA ARG A 191 -1.36 11.33 -20.09
C ARG A 191 -2.81 10.99 -19.76
N LEU A 192 -3.17 10.92 -18.48
CA LEU A 192 -4.54 10.74 -18.04
C LEU A 192 -5.33 12.07 -17.99
N LEU A 193 -4.65 13.20 -17.74
CA LEU A 193 -5.26 14.53 -17.65
C LEU A 193 -5.31 15.29 -18.98
N ILE A 194 -4.43 14.98 -19.94
CA ILE A 194 -4.42 15.61 -21.26
C ILE A 194 -4.68 14.52 -22.29
N GLY A 195 -5.92 14.49 -22.78
CA GLY A 195 -6.30 13.67 -23.93
C GLY A 195 -5.26 13.79 -25.04
N LEU A 196 -4.85 12.63 -25.56
CA LEU A 196 -4.04 12.41 -26.77
C LEU A 196 -3.80 13.68 -27.62
N GLY A 197 -2.72 14.42 -27.35
CA GLY A 197 -2.42 15.61 -28.17
C GLY A 197 -1.02 16.20 -28.04
N VAL A 198 -0.41 16.24 -26.84
CA VAL A 198 0.81 17.06 -26.63
C VAL A 198 2.11 16.23 -26.56
N GLY A 199 2.01 14.89 -26.55
CA GLY A 199 3.17 14.00 -26.38
C GLY A 199 4.28 14.13 -27.44
N LEU A 200 3.99 14.69 -28.62
CA LEU A 200 4.98 14.87 -29.69
C LEU A 200 5.76 16.18 -29.56
N TYR A 201 5.23 17.21 -28.90
CA TYR A 201 5.90 18.50 -28.78
C TYR A 201 7.04 18.48 -27.74
N LEU A 202 6.87 17.74 -26.63
CA LEU A 202 7.88 17.69 -25.58
C LEU A 202 9.10 16.83 -25.97
N ALA A 203 8.88 15.73 -26.70
CA ALA A 203 9.94 14.91 -27.25
C ALA A 203 10.79 15.68 -28.28
N GLY A 204 10.15 16.46 -29.15
CA GLY A 204 10.83 17.33 -30.11
C GLY A 204 11.59 18.49 -29.45
N TRP A 205 11.08 19.04 -28.34
CA TRP A 205 11.75 20.11 -27.59
C TRP A 205 13.01 19.60 -26.87
N ILE A 206 12.97 18.40 -26.28
CA ILE A 206 14.12 17.79 -25.60
C ILE A 206 15.20 17.37 -26.61
N ALA A 207 14.82 16.79 -27.76
CA ALA A 207 15.77 16.41 -28.81
C ALA A 207 16.53 17.63 -29.37
N ARG A 208 15.84 18.76 -29.58
CA ARG A 208 16.47 20.02 -30.02
C ARG A 208 17.40 20.63 -28.99
N LYS A 209 17.12 20.50 -27.69
CA LYS A 209 18.01 21.01 -26.63
C LYS A 209 19.24 20.15 -26.38
N LEU A 210 19.20 18.87 -26.74
CA LEU A 210 20.31 17.92 -26.55
C LEU A 210 21.17 17.73 -27.81
N GLY A 211 20.89 18.45 -28.89
CA GLY A 211 21.72 18.46 -30.11
C GLY A 211 21.70 17.14 -30.89
N TRP A 212 20.69 16.29 -30.67
CA TRP A 212 20.51 15.06 -31.41
C TRP A 212 19.68 15.38 -32.65
N GLN A 213 20.33 15.43 -33.82
CA GLN A 213 19.65 15.31 -35.12
C GLN A 213 19.47 13.83 -35.48
#